data_AF-A0A1G8CHG0-F1
#
_entry.id   AF-A0A1G8CHG0-F1
#
_cell.length_a   1.000
_cell.length_b   1.000
_cell.length_c   1.000
_cell.angle_alpha   90.00
_cell.angle_beta   90.00
_cell.angle_gamma   90.00
#
_symmetry.space_group_name_H-M   'P 1'
#
loop_
_entity.id
_entity.type
_entity.pdbx_description
1 polymer ?
#
loop_
_entity_poly.entity_id
_entity_poly.type
_entity_poly.pdbx_seq_one_letter_code
_entity_poly.pdbx_strand_id
1 'polypeptide(L)'
;MTCSWSSATGLPEAIGQVWPQTITQTCVVHLLRNSFRYAGRQHYEAVAKALKPVYTAPAPTEAAATERFLEFCETWGERYPAIVRLWENAWAEFVPFLYFDVEIRKIVCTTNAIESVNARIRRAVKARGHFPNEAAALKCVYMAIMSLDPTGAGQRRWAIRWKPALNAFDITFDGRLSAGRR
;
A
#
# COMPACT_ATOMS: atom_id res chain seq x y z
N MET A 1 8.66 -5.48 -6.13
CA MET A 1 7.43 -5.58 -5.32
C MET A 1 6.45 -4.57 -5.86
N THR A 2 5.27 -5.03 -6.28
CA THR A 2 4.21 -4.14 -6.79
C THR A 2 2.96 -4.32 -5.94
N CYS A 3 2.40 -3.20 -5.48
CA CYS A 3 1.09 -3.16 -4.86
C CYS A 3 0.03 -3.32 -5.95
N SER A 4 -0.74 -4.40 -5.95
CA SER A 4 -2.00 -4.42 -6.69
C SER A 4 -2.95 -3.43 -6.02
N TRP A 5 -3.43 -2.47 -6.80
CA TRP A 5 -4.59 -1.69 -6.43
C TRP A 5 -5.80 -2.62 -6.50
N SER A 6 -6.55 -2.74 -5.41
CA SER A 6 -7.67 -3.66 -5.22
C SER A 6 -8.92 -3.33 -6.07
N SER A 7 -8.73 -2.94 -7.33
CA SER A 7 -9.80 -2.71 -8.31
C SER A 7 -9.34 -2.80 -9.76
N ALA A 8 -8.05 -3.07 -10.04
CA ALA A 8 -7.56 -3.24 -11.40
C ALA A 8 -7.54 -4.74 -11.77
N THR A 9 -8.67 -5.25 -12.26
CA THR A 9 -8.77 -6.59 -12.82
C THR A 9 -7.67 -6.77 -13.88
N GLY A 10 -6.89 -7.86 -13.78
CA GLY A 10 -5.83 -8.20 -14.74
C GLY A 10 -4.45 -7.59 -14.49
N LEU A 11 -4.28 -6.66 -13.54
CA LEU A 11 -2.94 -6.10 -13.25
C LEU A 11 -1.95 -7.15 -12.71
N PRO A 12 -2.31 -8.03 -11.75
CA PRO A 12 -1.40 -9.09 -11.30
C PRO A 12 -0.98 -10.02 -12.45
N GLU A 13 -1.90 -10.34 -13.35
CA GLU A 13 -1.66 -11.20 -14.52
C GLU A 13 -0.68 -10.55 -15.49
N ALA A 14 -0.90 -9.28 -15.85
CA ALA A 14 0.00 -8.52 -16.71
C ALA A 14 1.41 -8.38 -16.09
N ILE A 15 1.51 -8.17 -14.78
CA ILE A 15 2.80 -8.13 -14.08
C ILE A 15 3.48 -9.49 -14.11
N GLY A 16 2.75 -10.58 -13.91
CA GLY A 16 3.29 -11.94 -13.99
C GLY A 16 3.85 -12.29 -15.37
N GLN A 17 3.24 -11.76 -16.43
CA GLN A 17 3.71 -11.94 -17.82
C GLN A 17 5.01 -11.18 -18.10
N VAL A 18 5.13 -9.93 -17.65
CA VAL A 18 6.28 -9.05 -17.98
C VAL A 18 7.42 -9.20 -16.98
N TRP A 19 7.12 -9.36 -15.70
CA TRP A 19 8.09 -9.47 -14.61
C TRP A 19 7.77 -10.68 -13.72
N PRO A 20 8.02 -11.91 -14.19
CA PRO A 20 7.61 -13.16 -13.52
C PRO A 20 8.23 -13.33 -12.12
N GLN A 21 9.35 -12.65 -11.85
CA GLN A 21 10.01 -12.66 -10.56
C GLN A 21 9.44 -11.64 -9.55
N THR A 22 8.45 -10.84 -9.94
CA THR A 22 7.85 -9.83 -9.07
C THR A 22 6.84 -10.46 -8.12
N ILE A 23 7.04 -10.22 -6.82
CA ILE A 23 6.01 -10.50 -5.82
C ILE A 23 4.92 -9.44 -5.91
N THR A 24 3.72 -9.87 -6.27
CA THR A 24 2.48 -9.09 -6.26
C THR A 24 1.75 -9.28 -4.94
N GLN A 25 1.28 -8.19 -4.34
CA GLN A 25 0.47 -8.26 -3.12
C GLN A 25 -0.62 -7.19 -3.09
N THR A 26 -1.71 -7.50 -2.41
CA THR A 26 -2.80 -6.55 -2.15
C THR A 26 -2.38 -5.57 -1.06
N CYS A 27 -2.36 -4.29 -1.43
CA CYS A 27 -1.90 -3.23 -0.56
C CYS A 27 -2.75 -3.10 0.72
N VAL A 28 -2.14 -3.39 1.88
CA VAL A 28 -2.79 -3.30 3.20
C VAL A 28 -3.48 -1.95 3.47
N VAL A 29 -2.90 -0.86 2.98
CA VAL A 29 -3.47 0.48 3.10
C VAL A 29 -4.82 0.57 2.40
N HIS A 30 -4.90 0.06 1.18
CA HIS A 30 -6.14 0.06 0.41
C HIS A 30 -7.15 -0.90 1.03
N LEU A 31 -6.70 -2.06 1.53
CA LEU A 31 -7.54 -3.02 2.23
C LEU A 31 -8.18 -2.38 3.49
N LEU A 32 -7.41 -1.65 4.30
CA LEU A 32 -7.91 -0.89 5.45
C LEU A 32 -8.90 0.21 5.03
N ARG A 33 -8.58 0.99 3.98
CA ARG A 33 -9.48 2.04 3.48
C ARG A 33 -10.80 1.48 2.97
N ASN A 34 -10.76 0.35 2.28
CA ASN A 34 -11.96 -0.32 1.81
C ASN A 34 -12.79 -0.86 2.98
N SER A 35 -12.14 -1.32 4.05
CA SER A 35 -12.83 -1.74 5.28
C SER A 35 -13.67 -0.60 5.87
N PHE A 36 -13.14 0.63 5.91
CA PHE A 36 -13.87 1.80 6.43
C PHE A 36 -15.06 2.23 5.57
N ARG A 37 -15.22 1.73 4.34
CA ARG A 37 -16.44 1.97 3.54
C ARG A 37 -17.67 1.29 4.13
N TYR A 38 -17.48 0.23 4.91
CA TYR A 38 -18.55 -0.56 5.53
C TYR A 38 -18.75 -0.24 7.01
N ALA A 39 -17.78 0.39 7.66
CA ALA A 39 -17.87 0.77 9.06
C ALA A 39 -18.60 2.11 9.24
N GLY A 40 -19.24 2.30 10.39
CA GLY A 40 -19.70 3.62 10.84
C GLY A 40 -18.51 4.47 11.29
N ARG A 41 -18.53 5.78 11.03
CA ARG A 41 -17.42 6.70 11.39
C ARG A 41 -17.04 6.64 12.87
N GLN A 42 -18.00 6.42 13.75
CA GLN A 42 -17.79 6.30 15.19
C GLN A 42 -16.95 5.07 15.59
N HIS A 43 -16.85 4.05 14.71
CA HIS A 43 -16.08 2.83 14.98
C HIS A 43 -14.75 2.80 14.23
N TYR A 44 -14.41 3.81 13.41
CA TYR A 44 -13.20 3.79 12.58
C TYR A 44 -11.94 3.55 13.40
N GLU A 45 -11.78 4.26 14.52
CA GLU A 45 -10.60 4.12 15.36
C GLU A 45 -10.51 2.73 15.99
N ALA A 46 -11.63 2.20 16.49
CA ALA A 46 -11.69 0.88 17.11
C ALA A 46 -11.42 -0.24 16.10
N VAL A 47 -12.02 -0.16 14.90
CA VAL A 47 -11.77 -1.10 13.80
C VAL A 47 -10.33 -1.01 13.32
N ALA A 48 -9.77 0.20 13.18
CA ALA A 48 -8.36 0.38 12.80
C ALA A 48 -7.41 -0.25 13.83
N LYS A 49 -7.70 -0.07 15.12
CA LYS A 49 -6.93 -0.66 16.22
C LYS A 49 -7.02 -2.18 16.22
N ALA A 50 -8.19 -2.75 15.95
CA ALA A 50 -8.41 -4.19 15.90
C ALA A 50 -7.78 -4.85 14.66
N LEU A 51 -7.75 -4.16 13.51
CA LEU A 51 -7.08 -4.66 12.30
C LEU A 51 -5.57 -4.46 12.30
N LYS A 52 -5.03 -3.57 13.15
CA LYS A 52 -3.58 -3.30 13.21
C LYS A 52 -2.73 -4.55 13.49
N PRO A 53 -3.04 -5.36 14.51
CA PRO A 53 -2.31 -6.59 14.78
C PRO A 53 -2.25 -7.58 13.61
N VAL A 54 -3.27 -7.60 12.73
CA VAL A 54 -3.33 -8.51 11.58
C VAL A 54 -2.13 -8.31 10.63
N TYR A 55 -1.79 -7.05 10.33
CA TYR A 55 -0.69 -6.75 9.41
C TYR A 55 0.63 -6.35 10.11
N THR A 56 0.60 -6.16 11.44
CA THR A 56 1.81 -5.95 12.25
C THR A 56 2.25 -7.20 13.01
N ALA A 57 1.60 -8.36 12.78
CA ALA A 57 1.99 -9.62 13.37
C ALA A 57 3.49 -9.87 13.16
N PRO A 58 4.21 -10.43 14.16
CA PRO A 58 5.63 -10.70 14.05
C PRO A 58 5.90 -11.54 12.80
N ALA A 59 6.84 -11.09 11.98
CA ALA A 59 7.17 -11.78 10.74
C ALA A 59 8.07 -12.99 11.00
N PRO A 60 7.97 -14.05 10.17
CA PRO A 60 6.89 -14.34 9.25
C PRO A 60 6.08 -15.58 9.69
N THR A 61 4.90 -15.39 10.28
CA THR A 61 3.91 -16.47 10.39
C THR A 61 2.51 -15.99 10.00
N GLU A 62 1.99 -16.49 8.88
CA GLU A 62 0.60 -16.32 8.46
C GLU A 62 -0.37 -16.70 9.59
N ALA A 63 -0.07 -17.79 10.30
CA ALA A 63 -0.85 -18.27 11.44
C ALA A 63 -1.09 -17.19 12.51
N ALA A 64 -0.08 -16.38 12.83
CA ALA A 64 -0.24 -15.30 13.81
C ALA A 64 -1.17 -14.20 13.28
N ALA A 65 -1.09 -13.86 11.98
CA ALA A 65 -2.01 -12.91 11.37
C ALA A 65 -3.44 -13.47 11.31
N THR A 66 -3.60 -14.76 11.02
CA THR A 66 -4.89 -15.46 11.02
C THR A 66 -5.53 -15.42 12.41
N GLU A 67 -4.77 -15.71 13.47
CA GLU A 67 -5.25 -15.61 14.85
C GLU A 67 -5.76 -14.19 15.17
N ARG A 68 -4.99 -13.15 14.82
CA ARG A 68 -5.43 -11.75 14.99
C ARG A 68 -6.65 -11.40 14.16
N PHE A 69 -6.81 -12.01 13.00
CA PHE A 69 -7.99 -11.81 12.17
C PHE A 69 -9.22 -12.53 12.74
N LEU A 70 -9.06 -13.69 13.37
CA LEU A 70 -10.13 -14.37 14.11
C LEU A 70 -10.60 -13.53 15.31
N GLU A 71 -9.68 -12.97 16.11
CA GLU A 71 -10.01 -12.03 17.20
C GLU A 71 -10.83 -10.82 16.69
N PHE A 72 -10.48 -10.31 15.50
CA PHE A 72 -11.27 -9.27 14.83
C PHE A 72 -12.67 -9.76 14.45
N CYS A 73 -12.79 -10.98 13.90
CA CYS A 73 -14.07 -11.57 13.52
C CYS A 73 -14.98 -11.81 14.73
N GLU A 74 -14.44 -12.24 15.87
CA GLU A 74 -15.20 -12.40 17.11
C GLU A 74 -15.76 -11.06 17.60
N THR A 75 -14.95 -10.00 17.52
CA THR A 75 -15.34 -8.69 18.05
C THR A 75 -16.27 -7.91 17.10
N TRP A 76 -16.02 -7.99 15.79
CA TRP A 76 -16.64 -7.13 14.78
C TRP A 76 -17.39 -7.87 13.69
N GLY A 77 -17.27 -9.20 13.59
CA GLY A 77 -17.80 -10.00 12.48
C GLY A 77 -19.31 -9.97 12.39
N GLU A 78 -20.03 -10.00 13.52
CA GLU A 78 -21.50 -9.88 13.51
C GLU A 78 -21.97 -8.49 13.05
N ARG A 79 -21.27 -7.44 13.50
CA ARG A 79 -21.64 -6.05 13.17
C ARG A 79 -21.22 -5.66 11.75
N TYR A 80 -20.07 -6.14 11.30
CA TYR A 80 -19.45 -5.79 10.01
C TYR A 80 -19.02 -7.02 9.20
N PRO A 81 -19.96 -7.92 8.84
CA PRO A 81 -19.63 -9.15 8.10
C PRO A 81 -19.06 -8.87 6.70
N ALA A 82 -19.38 -7.71 6.12
CA ALA A 82 -18.80 -7.27 4.85
C ALA A 82 -17.29 -6.99 4.94
N ILE A 83 -16.79 -6.54 6.11
CA ILE A 83 -15.35 -6.35 6.32
C ILE A 83 -14.66 -7.71 6.41
N VAL A 84 -15.25 -8.67 7.11
CA VAL A 84 -14.72 -10.04 7.19
C VAL A 84 -14.57 -10.63 5.78
N ARG A 85 -15.65 -10.63 5.00
CA ARG A 85 -15.64 -11.14 3.62
C ARG A 85 -14.64 -10.41 2.71
N LEU A 86 -14.47 -9.10 2.89
CA LEU A 86 -13.47 -8.32 2.15
C LEU A 86 -12.05 -8.84 2.42
N TRP A 87 -11.72 -9.10 3.68
CA TRP A 87 -10.39 -9.59 4.07
C TRP A 87 -10.18 -11.05 3.69
N GLU A 88 -11.17 -11.92 3.85
CA GLU A 88 -11.12 -13.33 3.42
C GLU A 88 -10.83 -13.43 1.91
N ASN A 89 -11.57 -12.68 1.09
CA ASN A 89 -11.37 -12.67 -0.36
C ASN A 89 -9.99 -12.15 -0.76
N ALA A 90 -9.43 -11.20 -0.01
CA ALA A 90 -8.12 -10.62 -0.27
C ALA A 90 -6.97 -11.39 0.40
N TRP A 91 -7.26 -12.42 1.21
CA TRP A 91 -6.28 -13.02 2.13
C TRP A 91 -5.08 -13.60 1.38
N ALA A 92 -5.33 -14.43 0.37
CA ALA A 92 -4.27 -15.06 -0.41
C ALA A 92 -3.33 -14.04 -1.08
N GLU A 93 -3.86 -12.89 -1.51
CA GLU A 93 -3.06 -11.81 -2.12
C GLU A 93 -2.41 -10.90 -1.07
N PHE A 94 -2.93 -10.90 0.16
CA PHE A 94 -2.37 -10.17 1.29
C PHE A 94 -1.23 -10.92 1.97
N VAL A 95 -1.30 -12.26 2.08
CA VAL A 95 -0.29 -13.10 2.73
C VAL A 95 1.16 -12.82 2.27
N PRO A 96 1.47 -12.60 0.97
CA PRO A 96 2.81 -12.20 0.53
C PRO A 96 3.38 -10.97 1.25
N PHE A 97 2.53 -10.03 1.70
CA PHE A 97 2.96 -8.88 2.49
C PHE A 97 3.54 -9.28 3.84
N LEU A 98 3.03 -10.33 4.47
CA LEU A 98 3.43 -10.78 5.81
C LEU A 98 4.83 -11.42 5.82
N TYR A 99 5.29 -11.95 4.69
CA TYR A 99 6.63 -12.51 4.55
C TYR A 99 7.74 -11.47 4.48
N PHE A 100 7.41 -10.19 4.25
CA PHE A 100 8.40 -9.14 4.27
C PHE A 100 8.87 -8.84 5.70
N ASP A 101 10.17 -8.56 5.82
CA ASP A 101 10.74 -8.05 7.05
C ASP A 101 9.98 -6.82 7.56
N VAL A 102 9.97 -6.64 8.88
CA VAL A 102 9.25 -5.54 9.53
C VAL A 102 9.69 -4.16 9.02
N GLU A 103 10.96 -3.97 8.67
CA GLU A 103 11.47 -2.72 8.13
C GLU A 103 10.94 -2.46 6.71
N ILE A 104 10.80 -3.51 5.89
CA ILE A 104 10.14 -3.40 4.57
C ILE A 104 8.66 -3.07 4.75
N ARG A 105 7.97 -3.82 5.63
CA ARG A 105 6.53 -3.61 5.89
C ARG A 105 6.23 -2.20 6.37
N LYS A 106 7.07 -1.64 7.25
CA LYS A 106 6.97 -0.25 7.71
C LYS A 106 6.99 0.75 6.56
N ILE A 107 7.85 0.56 5.56
CA ILE A 107 7.93 1.45 4.39
C ILE A 107 6.68 1.28 3.51
N VAL A 108 6.32 0.04 3.19
CA VAL A 108 5.19 -0.30 2.31
C VAL A 108 3.84 0.13 2.88
N CYS A 109 3.66 0.03 4.20
CA CYS A 109 2.42 0.44 4.86
C CYS A 109 2.32 1.96 5.08
N THR A 110 3.36 2.74 4.75
CA THR A 110 3.25 4.20 4.82
C THR A 110 2.36 4.74 3.71
N THR A 111 1.32 5.48 4.09
CA THR A 111 0.45 6.17 3.14
C THR A 111 0.97 7.56 2.79
N ASN A 112 1.90 8.10 3.57
CA ASN A 112 2.26 9.51 3.56
C ASN A 112 2.84 9.98 2.22
N ALA A 113 3.68 9.16 1.58
CA ALA A 113 4.27 9.52 0.30
C ALA A 113 3.21 9.62 -0.81
N ILE A 114 2.40 8.57 -0.96
CA ILE A 114 1.35 8.50 -1.98
C ILE A 114 0.25 9.53 -1.71
N GLU A 115 -0.18 9.70 -0.45
CA GLU A 115 -1.19 10.71 -0.11
C GLU A 115 -0.69 12.14 -0.29
N SER A 116 0.57 12.42 -0.01
CA SER A 116 1.15 13.75 -0.26
C SER A 116 1.08 14.12 -1.75
N VAL A 117 1.43 13.16 -2.62
CA VAL A 117 1.32 13.32 -4.08
C VAL A 117 -0.14 13.48 -4.49
N ASN A 118 -1.01 12.55 -4.09
CA ASN A 118 -2.44 12.58 -4.44
C ASN A 118 -3.15 13.85 -3.95
N ALA A 119 -2.84 14.34 -2.76
CA ALA A 119 -3.41 15.58 -2.22
C ALA A 119 -3.03 16.80 -3.07
N ARG A 120 -1.79 16.86 -3.56
CA ARG A 120 -1.33 17.95 -4.44
C ARG A 120 -1.96 17.87 -5.83
N ILE A 121 -2.06 16.67 -6.41
CA ILE A 121 -2.78 16.46 -7.67
C ILE A 121 -4.25 16.89 -7.52
N ARG A 122 -4.94 16.41 -6.48
CA ARG A 122 -6.35 16.80 -6.20
C ARG A 122 -6.51 18.31 -6.05
N ARG A 123 -5.58 18.99 -5.38
CA ARG A 123 -5.60 20.46 -5.25
C ARG A 123 -5.46 21.14 -6.62
N ALA A 124 -4.50 20.72 -7.45
CA ALA A 124 -4.27 21.30 -8.77
C ALA A 124 -5.47 21.10 -9.71
N VAL A 125 -6.05 19.88 -9.69
CA VAL A 125 -7.25 19.55 -10.46
C VAL A 125 -8.46 20.37 -10.00
N LYS A 126 -8.71 20.44 -8.68
CA LYS A 126 -9.83 21.20 -8.11
C LYS A 126 -9.75 22.70 -8.43
N ALA A 127 -8.54 23.26 -8.49
CA ALA A 127 -8.33 24.66 -8.86
C ALA A 127 -8.67 24.96 -10.34
N ARG A 128 -8.60 23.97 -11.23
CA ARG A 128 -8.93 24.11 -12.66
C ARG A 128 -10.41 23.85 -12.96
N GLY A 129 -11.07 22.97 -12.20
CA GLY A 129 -12.48 22.65 -12.38
C GLY A 129 -12.74 21.72 -13.55
N HIS A 130 -12.70 22.23 -14.78
CA HIS A 130 -12.92 21.44 -16.01
C HIS A 130 -11.70 21.52 -16.94
N PHE A 131 -11.53 20.50 -17.80
CA PHE A 131 -10.48 20.46 -18.80
C PHE A 131 -11.07 20.39 -20.21
N PRO A 132 -10.51 21.14 -21.19
CA PRO A 132 -11.01 21.15 -22.56
C PRO A 132 -10.71 19.85 -23.32
N ASN A 133 -9.67 19.11 -22.92
CA ASN A 133 -9.29 17.81 -23.49
C ASN A 133 -8.37 17.04 -22.53
N GLU A 134 -8.09 15.78 -22.88
CA GLU A 134 -7.22 14.90 -22.10
C GLU A 134 -5.79 15.43 -21.97
N ALA A 135 -5.22 16.00 -23.04
CA ALA A 135 -3.86 16.55 -23.02
C ALA A 135 -3.71 17.70 -22.01
N ALA A 136 -4.73 18.54 -21.85
CA ALA A 136 -4.76 19.60 -20.86
C ALA A 136 -4.82 19.06 -19.43
N ALA A 137 -5.59 17.98 -19.20
CA ALA A 137 -5.63 17.29 -17.92
C ALA A 137 -4.27 16.67 -17.58
N LEU A 138 -3.66 15.95 -18.54
CA LEU A 138 -2.34 15.35 -18.40
C LEU A 138 -1.27 16.40 -18.08
N LYS A 139 -1.27 17.52 -18.79
CA LYS A 139 -0.34 18.64 -18.53
C LYS A 139 -0.51 19.20 -17.11
N CYS A 140 -1.75 19.31 -16.62
CA CYS A 140 -2.00 19.77 -15.25
C CYS A 140 -1.42 18.81 -14.20
N VAL A 141 -1.65 17.51 -14.36
CA VAL A 141 -1.08 16.47 -13.48
C VAL A 141 0.44 16.47 -13.54
N TYR A 142 1.02 16.53 -14.75
CA TYR A 142 2.46 16.60 -14.96
C TYR A 142 3.09 17.78 -14.21
N MET A 143 2.55 18.99 -14.36
CA MET A 143 3.04 20.18 -13.68
C MET A 143 2.91 20.07 -12.16
N ALA A 144 1.80 19.50 -11.65
CA ALA A 144 1.61 19.25 -10.23
C ALA A 144 2.70 18.31 -9.67
N ILE A 145 3.09 17.28 -10.42
CA ILE A 145 4.15 16.34 -10.03
C ILE A 145 5.53 17.01 -10.10
N MET A 146 5.84 17.73 -11.18
CA MET A 146 7.15 18.38 -11.33
C MET A 146 7.40 19.44 -10.26
N SER A 147 6.35 20.14 -9.82
CA SER A 147 6.45 21.10 -8.71
C SER A 147 6.74 20.46 -7.34
N LEU A 148 6.69 19.13 -7.20
CA LEU A 148 7.00 18.43 -5.94
C LEU A 148 8.49 18.51 -5.59
N ASP A 149 9.34 18.50 -6.61
CA ASP A 149 10.79 18.56 -6.49
C ASP A 149 11.37 19.46 -7.59
N PRO A 150 11.12 20.78 -7.53
CA PRO A 150 11.46 21.71 -8.61
C PRO A 150 12.97 21.82 -8.83
N THR A 151 13.79 21.39 -7.85
CA THR A 151 15.25 21.43 -7.91
C THR A 151 15.88 20.04 -8.07
N GLY A 152 15.09 18.96 -8.04
CA GLY A 152 15.59 17.58 -8.05
C GLY A 152 16.36 17.16 -6.79
N ALA A 153 16.47 18.04 -5.78
CA ALA A 153 17.26 17.82 -4.57
C ALA A 153 16.40 17.33 -3.38
N GLY A 154 15.09 17.29 -3.53
CA GLY A 154 14.14 16.87 -2.51
C GLY A 154 14.34 15.43 -2.05
N GLN A 155 14.84 14.55 -2.93
CA GLN A 155 15.08 13.13 -2.65
C GLN A 155 15.97 12.88 -1.43
N ARG A 156 16.95 13.75 -1.16
CA ARG A 156 17.92 13.57 -0.06
C ARG A 156 17.27 13.54 1.33
N ARG A 157 16.12 14.20 1.52
CA ARG A 157 15.40 14.22 2.80
C ARG A 157 14.63 12.93 3.08
N TRP A 158 14.28 12.16 2.04
CA TRP A 158 13.37 11.01 2.14
C TRP A 158 14.11 9.68 2.37
N ALA A 159 15.39 9.60 1.99
CA ALA A 159 16.20 8.39 2.08
C ALA A 159 16.85 8.14 3.45
N ILE A 160 16.82 9.11 4.39
CA ILE A 160 17.57 9.02 5.67
C ILE A 160 17.14 7.81 6.52
N ARG A 161 15.86 7.42 6.44
CA ARG A 161 15.30 6.26 7.19
C ARG A 161 15.25 4.97 6.38
N TRP A 162 15.80 4.95 5.17
CA TRP A 162 15.74 3.77 4.29
C TRP A 162 16.85 2.76 4.56
N LYS A 163 17.93 3.11 5.28
CA LYS A 163 19.06 2.19 5.50
C LYS A 163 18.64 0.82 6.08
N PRO A 164 17.80 0.73 7.14
CA PRO A 164 17.34 -0.57 7.65
C PRO A 164 16.52 -1.34 6.62
N ALA A 165 15.60 -0.66 5.93
CA ALA A 165 14.78 -1.26 4.88
C ALA A 165 15.63 -1.75 3.68
N LEU A 166 16.65 -0.98 3.27
CA LEU A 166 17.57 -1.36 2.20
C LEU A 166 18.35 -2.63 2.54
N ASN A 167 18.83 -2.75 3.78
CA ASN A 167 19.49 -3.98 4.25
C ASN A 167 18.52 -5.17 4.21
N ALA A 168 17.29 -4.99 4.69
CA ALA A 168 16.27 -6.03 4.65
C ALA A 168 15.89 -6.41 3.20
N PHE A 169 15.83 -5.44 2.28
CA PHE A 169 15.60 -5.67 0.86
C PHE A 169 16.74 -6.46 0.21
N ASP A 170 18.00 -6.14 0.51
CA ASP A 170 19.16 -6.85 -0.01
C ASP A 170 19.16 -8.33 0.44
N ILE A 171 18.70 -8.63 1.67
CA ILE A 171 18.53 -10.02 2.16
C ILE A 171 17.33 -10.70 1.48
N THR A 172 16.18 -10.04 1.45
CA THR A 172 14.92 -10.62 0.93
C THR A 172 14.97 -10.88 -0.57
N PHE A 173 15.70 -10.03 -1.31
CA PHE A 173 15.85 -10.11 -2.76
C PHE A 173 17.33 -10.27 -3.14
N ASP A 174 17.97 -11.26 -2.54
CA ASP A 174 19.39 -11.53 -2.75
C ASP A 174 19.73 -11.63 -4.25
N GLY A 175 20.89 -11.08 -4.61
CA GLY A 175 21.37 -10.99 -5.98
C GLY A 175 20.62 -10.02 -6.91
N ARG A 176 19.52 -9.37 -6.48
CA ARG A 176 18.75 -8.47 -7.35
C ARG A 176 19.11 -6.99 -7.24
N LEU A 177 19.44 -6.52 -6.04
CA LEU A 177 19.68 -5.09 -5.77
C LEU A 177 21.17 -4.73 -5.74
N SER A 178 22.00 -5.62 -5.19
CA SER A 178 23.45 -5.44 -5.08
C SER A 178 24.17 -5.69 -6.41
N ALA A 179 23.58 -6.48 -7.31
CA ALA A 179 24.15 -6.78 -8.63
C ALA A 179 24.21 -5.56 -9.57
N GLY A 180 23.35 -4.55 -9.35
CA GLY A 180 23.32 -3.30 -10.13
C GLY A 180 24.13 -2.15 -9.54
N ARG A 181 24.82 -2.35 -8.40
CA ARG A 181 25.68 -1.35 -7.73
C ARG A 181 27.18 -1.59 -8.01
N ARG A 182 27.50 -2.13 -9.19
CA ARG A 182 28.88 -2.21 -9.71
C ARG A 182 29.13 -1.11 -10.72
#